data_AF-A0A2V9Y8A0-F1
#
_entry.id   AF-A0A2V9Y8A0-F1
#
_cell.length_a   1.000
_cell.length_b   1.000
_cell.length_c   1.000
_cell.angle_alpha   90.00
_cell.angle_beta   90.00
_cell.angle_gamma   90.00
#
_symmetry.space_group_name_H-M   'P 1'
#
loop_
_entity.id
_entity.type
_entity.pdbx_description
1 polymer ?
#
loop_
_entity_poly.entity_id
_entity_poly.type
_entity_poly.pdbx_seq_one_letter_code
_entity_poly.pdbx_strand_id
1 'polypeptide(L)'
;MTIDTVGLTYDALGRMIQQNRAGVYTQILYSPVGKTAIMSGQTRKTINLPLPGGATAVYDTTFDYRYGDWLGSSRFSSTTSRTKFSDDAYAPYGETYAESGTVDPSFTGNDQDTVSGTYDFLFREYNANQGRWISPDPAGLGAVSLGDPQTWNRYAYVANNPLSRTDPTGLFDDATGSSQLFPKPARRFESEHRFQL
;
A
#
# COMPACT_ATOMS: atom_id res chain seq x y z
N MET A 1 -2.77 18.97 -8.38
CA MET A 1 -2.25 19.04 -6.98
C MET A 1 -0.73 18.95 -7.04
N THR A 2 -0.01 19.41 -6.02
CA THR A 2 1.45 19.19 -5.92
C THR A 2 1.79 18.63 -4.55
N ILE A 3 2.73 17.68 -4.49
CA ILE A 3 3.33 17.19 -3.25
C ILE A 3 4.83 17.26 -3.42
N ASP A 4 5.51 17.98 -2.52
CA ASP A 4 6.96 18.21 -2.58
C ASP A 4 7.47 18.51 -4.00
N THR A 5 6.82 19.49 -4.65
CA THR A 5 7.07 19.92 -6.05
C THR A 5 6.66 18.97 -7.18
N VAL A 6 6.24 17.74 -6.87
CA VAL A 6 5.72 16.79 -7.88
C VAL A 6 4.28 17.14 -8.23
N GLY A 7 4.02 17.46 -9.51
CA GLY A 7 2.67 17.73 -10.00
C GLY A 7 1.88 16.44 -10.23
N LEU A 8 0.70 16.35 -9.65
CA LEU A 8 -0.17 15.16 -9.71
C LEU A 8 -1.45 15.46 -10.50
N THR A 9 -1.77 14.57 -11.43
CA THR A 9 -2.98 14.58 -12.25
C THR A 9 -3.83 13.36 -11.95
N TYR A 10 -5.14 13.57 -11.84
CA TYR A 10 -6.11 12.55 -11.45
C TYR A 10 -7.14 12.33 -12.54
N ASP A 11 -7.70 11.13 -12.60
CA ASP A 11 -8.86 10.85 -13.45
C ASP A 11 -10.17 11.35 -12.82
N ALA A 12 -11.27 11.20 -13.55
CA ALA A 12 -12.60 11.60 -13.08
C ALA A 12 -13.11 10.78 -11.87
N LEU A 13 -12.47 9.66 -11.54
CA LEU A 13 -12.79 8.84 -10.38
C LEU A 13 -11.95 9.26 -9.16
N GLY A 14 -11.00 10.20 -9.31
CA GLY A 14 -10.14 10.68 -8.24
C GLY A 14 -8.89 9.83 -8.01
N ARG A 15 -8.53 8.95 -8.95
CA ARG A 15 -7.30 8.14 -8.87
C ARG A 15 -6.15 8.87 -9.56
N MET A 16 -4.95 8.79 -9.01
CA MET A 16 -3.77 9.42 -9.62
C MET A 16 -3.39 8.70 -10.91
N ILE A 17 -3.31 9.40 -12.03
CA ILE A 17 -2.95 8.79 -13.33
C ILE A 17 -1.60 9.26 -13.86
N GLN A 18 -1.07 10.38 -13.37
CA GLN A 18 0.18 10.94 -13.86
C GLN A 18 0.90 11.76 -12.80
N GLN A 19 2.22 11.60 -12.73
CA GLN A 19 3.14 12.46 -11.98
C GLN A 19 3.98 13.29 -12.96
N ASN A 20 4.29 14.51 -12.57
CA ASN A 20 5.18 15.43 -13.27
C ASN A 20 6.28 15.90 -12.29
N ARG A 21 7.50 15.43 -12.51
CA ARG A 21 8.68 15.86 -11.77
C ARG A 21 9.55 16.73 -12.69
N ALA A 22 9.43 18.04 -12.54
CA ALA A 22 10.22 19.02 -13.31
C ALA A 22 10.19 18.79 -14.84
N GLY A 23 9.03 18.45 -15.39
CA GLY A 23 8.83 18.19 -16.83
C GLY A 23 9.05 16.74 -17.24
N VAL A 24 9.46 15.85 -16.33
CA VAL A 24 9.47 14.39 -16.55
C VAL A 24 8.13 13.82 -16.13
N TYR A 25 7.45 13.17 -17.08
CA TYR A 25 6.13 12.59 -16.87
C TYR A 25 6.19 11.07 -16.74
N THR A 26 5.52 10.55 -15.71
CA THR A 26 5.24 9.13 -15.53
C THR A 26 3.74 8.90 -15.38
N GLN A 27 3.24 7.81 -15.93
CA GLN A 27 1.82 7.44 -15.90
C GLN A 27 1.60 6.21 -15.03
N ILE A 28 0.45 6.13 -14.39
CA ILE A 28 0.07 4.99 -13.56
C ILE A 28 -0.90 4.10 -14.34
N LEU A 29 -0.56 2.82 -14.44
CA LEU A 29 -1.41 1.80 -15.03
C LEU A 29 -2.17 1.05 -13.94
N TYR A 30 -3.50 1.14 -14.02
CA TYR A 30 -4.40 0.36 -13.19
C TYR A 30 -4.95 -0.84 -13.95
N SER A 31 -5.06 -1.97 -13.27
CA SER A 31 -5.76 -3.16 -13.74
C SER A 31 -6.84 -3.55 -12.71
N PRO A 32 -7.62 -4.62 -12.94
CA PRO A 32 -8.57 -5.12 -11.94
C PRO A 32 -7.93 -5.51 -10.59
N VAL A 33 -6.60 -5.71 -10.56
CA VAL A 33 -5.86 -6.00 -9.33
C VAL A 33 -5.26 -4.75 -8.66
N GLY A 34 -5.58 -3.54 -9.14
CA GLY A 34 -5.12 -2.28 -8.56
C GLY A 34 -3.99 -1.60 -9.35
N LYS A 35 -3.18 -0.79 -8.66
CA LYS A 35 -2.00 -0.11 -9.23
C LYS A 35 -0.98 -1.18 -9.65
N THR A 36 -0.80 -1.37 -10.95
CA THR A 36 -0.02 -2.49 -11.48
C THR A 36 1.34 -2.04 -12.02
N ALA A 37 1.42 -0.83 -12.59
CA ALA A 37 2.68 -0.36 -13.15
C ALA A 37 2.82 1.16 -13.13
N ILE A 38 4.08 1.60 -13.15
CA ILE A 38 4.46 2.97 -13.50
C ILE A 38 5.13 2.91 -14.88
N MET A 39 4.68 3.80 -15.76
CA MET A 39 5.10 3.90 -17.15
C MET A 39 5.72 5.27 -17.42
N SER A 40 6.54 5.37 -18.45
CA SER A 40 6.96 6.64 -19.07
C SER A 40 6.68 6.52 -20.56
N GLY A 41 5.52 7.02 -20.97
CA GLY A 41 4.98 6.74 -22.29
C GLY A 41 4.72 5.24 -22.46
N GLN A 42 5.35 4.62 -23.45
CA GLN A 42 5.24 3.18 -23.71
C GLN A 42 6.28 2.33 -22.95
N THR A 43 7.21 2.96 -22.24
CA THR A 43 8.28 2.26 -21.52
C THR A 43 7.86 2.00 -20.07
N ARG A 44 7.99 0.76 -19.60
CA ARG A 44 7.78 0.40 -18.20
C ARG A 44 8.90 0.97 -17.32
N LYS A 45 8.54 1.58 -16.20
CA LYS A 45 9.46 1.86 -15.08
C LYS A 45 9.42 0.72 -14.06
N THR A 46 8.24 0.44 -13.51
CA THR A 46 8.05 -0.59 -12.49
C THR A 46 6.76 -1.35 -12.76
N ILE A 47 6.74 -2.65 -12.49
CA ILE A 47 5.52 -3.47 -12.36
C ILE A 47 5.48 -4.07 -10.96
N ASN A 48 4.31 -4.01 -10.32
CA ASN A 48 4.00 -4.70 -9.08
C ASN A 48 2.84 -5.67 -9.37
N LEU A 49 3.09 -6.97 -9.23
CA LEU A 49 2.11 -8.01 -9.51
C LEU A 49 1.90 -8.89 -8.28
N PRO A 50 0.70 -8.87 -7.64
CA PRO A 50 0.40 -9.79 -6.57
C PRO A 50 0.38 -11.24 -7.08
N LEU A 51 1.01 -12.14 -6.34
CA LEU A 51 1.09 -13.56 -6.66
C LEU A 51 0.15 -14.39 -5.77
N PRO A 52 -0.29 -15.57 -6.25
CA PRO A 52 -0.90 -16.56 -5.37
C PRO A 52 0.02 -16.88 -4.19
N GLY A 53 -0.51 -16.83 -2.97
CA GLY A 53 0.27 -17.05 -1.74
C GLY A 53 0.72 -15.78 -1.01
N GLY A 54 0.38 -14.59 -1.53
CA GLY A 54 0.51 -13.31 -0.81
C GLY A 54 1.85 -12.60 -0.97
N ALA A 55 2.78 -13.14 -1.76
CA ALA A 55 3.97 -12.43 -2.20
C ALA A 55 3.63 -11.47 -3.35
N THR A 56 4.46 -10.45 -3.57
CA THR A 56 4.35 -9.55 -4.72
C THR A 56 5.61 -9.68 -5.57
N ALA A 57 5.45 -9.96 -6.86
CA ALA A 57 6.56 -9.87 -7.81
C ALA A 57 6.73 -8.42 -8.23
N VAL A 58 7.94 -7.91 -8.08
CA VAL A 58 8.30 -6.56 -8.49
C VAL A 58 9.27 -6.66 -9.66
N TYR A 59 9.07 -5.78 -10.64
CA TYR A 59 9.97 -5.65 -11.77
C TYR A 59 10.25 -4.20 -12.09
N ASP A 60 11.40 -3.72 -11.62
CA ASP A 60 11.97 -2.42 -11.97
C ASP A 60 12.96 -2.60 -13.15
N THR A 61 14.27 -2.46 -12.93
CA THR A 61 15.41 -2.97 -13.66
C THR A 61 15.59 -4.48 -13.49
N THR A 62 15.31 -5.02 -12.29
CA THR A 62 15.47 -6.45 -11.96
C THR A 62 14.19 -7.05 -11.38
N PHE A 63 14.11 -8.38 -11.36
CA PHE A 63 13.00 -9.10 -10.71
C PHE A 63 13.35 -9.45 -9.27
N ASP A 64 12.45 -9.11 -8.38
CA ASP A 64 12.46 -9.50 -6.97
C ASP A 64 11.05 -9.90 -6.50
N TYR A 65 11.01 -10.50 -5.31
CA TYR A 65 9.79 -10.97 -4.66
C TYR A 65 9.73 -10.38 -3.26
N ARG A 66 8.71 -9.58 -2.99
CA ARG A 66 8.38 -9.02 -1.68
C ARG A 66 7.55 -9.98 -0.87
N TYR A 67 7.86 -10.08 0.42
CA TYR A 67 7.14 -10.90 1.39
C TYR A 67 6.52 -9.99 2.46
N GLY A 68 5.20 -9.91 2.43
CA GLY A 68 4.42 -9.11 3.36
C GLY A 68 4.27 -9.76 4.73
N ASP A 69 4.15 -8.93 5.77
CA ASP A 69 3.62 -9.34 7.07
C ASP A 69 2.10 -9.53 7.05
N TRP A 70 1.48 -9.68 8.22
CA TRP A 70 0.03 -9.94 8.31
C TRP A 70 -0.86 -8.79 7.85
N LEU A 71 -0.31 -7.57 7.72
CA LEU A 71 -0.97 -6.39 7.17
C LEU A 71 -0.60 -6.16 5.70
N GLY A 72 0.33 -6.95 5.16
CA GLY A 72 0.85 -6.81 3.80
C GLY A 72 2.03 -5.84 3.68
N SER A 73 2.62 -5.38 4.79
CA SER A 73 3.83 -4.55 4.72
C SER A 73 5.04 -5.43 4.37
N SER A 74 5.78 -5.08 3.32
CA SER A 74 6.93 -5.85 2.84
C SER A 74 8.09 -5.72 3.82
N ARG A 75 8.41 -6.78 4.56
CA ARG A 75 9.52 -6.77 5.54
C ARG A 75 10.80 -7.41 5.03
N PHE A 76 10.70 -8.14 3.93
CA PHE A 76 11.82 -8.80 3.30
C PHE A 76 11.52 -8.96 1.82
N SER A 77 12.55 -8.86 0.99
CA SER A 77 12.46 -9.19 -0.42
C SER A 77 13.67 -9.99 -0.87
N SER A 78 13.48 -10.82 -1.89
CA SER A 78 14.54 -11.66 -2.45
C SER A 78 14.63 -11.51 -3.95
N THR A 79 15.85 -11.55 -4.48
CA THR A 79 16.08 -11.64 -5.93
C THR A 79 15.64 -13.01 -6.46
N THR A 80 15.53 -13.12 -7.78
CA THR A 80 15.31 -14.41 -8.47
C THR A 80 16.39 -15.46 -8.19
N SER A 81 17.60 -15.04 -7.83
CA SER A 81 18.72 -15.91 -7.41
C SER A 81 18.66 -16.33 -5.94
N ARG A 82 17.55 -16.03 -5.23
CA ARG A 82 17.31 -16.37 -3.81
C ARG A 82 18.30 -15.70 -2.84
N THR A 83 18.82 -14.54 -3.22
CA THR A 83 19.59 -13.68 -2.31
C THR A 83 18.68 -12.60 -1.75
N LYS A 84 18.98 -12.09 -0.55
CA LYS A 84 18.30 -10.91 0.00
C LYS A 84 18.41 -9.74 -0.98
N PHE A 85 17.31 -9.03 -1.20
CA PHE A 85 17.24 -7.76 -1.93
C PHE A 85 17.06 -6.59 -0.94
N SER A 86 15.98 -6.61 -0.15
CA SER A 86 15.71 -5.68 0.96
C SER A 86 15.30 -6.42 2.23
N ASP A 87 15.44 -5.76 3.37
CA ASP A 87 14.95 -6.14 4.69
C ASP A 87 14.59 -4.87 5.44
N ASP A 88 13.31 -4.73 5.79
CA ASP A 88 12.69 -3.48 6.20
C ASP A 88 11.85 -3.67 7.46
N ALA A 89 12.05 -2.79 8.45
CA ALA A 89 11.33 -2.79 9.70
C ALA A 89 10.52 -1.50 9.89
N TYR A 90 9.20 -1.67 10.01
CA TYR A 90 8.24 -0.58 10.21
C TYR A 90 7.79 -0.47 11.67
N ALA A 91 7.65 0.77 12.13
CA ALA A 91 6.88 1.17 13.30
C ALA A 91 5.37 1.04 13.01
N PRO A 92 4.48 1.18 14.02
CA PRO A 92 3.06 0.93 13.85
C PRO A 92 2.40 1.72 12.72
N TYR A 93 2.84 2.95 12.46
CA TYR A 93 2.27 3.83 11.44
C TYR A 93 3.03 3.78 10.11
N GLY A 94 3.93 2.82 9.93
CA GLY A 94 4.64 2.59 8.68
C GLY A 94 5.96 3.36 8.54
N GLU A 95 6.44 4.02 9.59
CA GLU A 95 7.78 4.62 9.59
C GLU A 95 8.83 3.52 9.57
N THR A 96 9.77 3.57 8.62
CA THR A 96 10.91 2.66 8.62
C THR A 96 11.89 3.08 9.74
N TYR A 97 12.31 2.13 10.58
CA TYR A 97 13.27 2.39 11.66
C TYR A 97 14.54 1.53 11.58
N ALA A 98 14.53 0.49 10.75
CA ALA A 98 15.71 -0.30 10.43
C ALA A 98 15.54 -0.87 9.02
N GLU A 99 16.55 -0.67 8.16
CA GLU A 99 16.53 -1.06 6.75
C GLU A 99 17.90 -1.63 6.37
N SER A 100 17.96 -2.64 5.50
CA SER A 100 19.21 -3.13 4.93
C SER A 100 19.04 -3.67 3.51
N GLY A 101 20.02 -3.42 2.64
CA GLY A 101 19.95 -3.79 1.22
C GLY A 101 19.48 -2.63 0.37
N THR A 102 18.70 -2.92 -0.68
CA THR A 102 18.07 -1.89 -1.52
C THR A 102 16.90 -1.26 -0.77
N VAL A 103 16.76 0.06 -0.85
CA VAL A 103 15.62 0.79 -0.27
C VAL A 103 14.37 0.46 -1.07
N ASP A 104 13.42 -0.21 -0.43
CA ASP A 104 12.20 -0.69 -1.09
C ASP A 104 10.97 -0.68 -0.17
N PRO A 105 10.64 0.47 0.45
CA PRO A 105 9.57 0.54 1.45
C PRO A 105 8.20 0.30 0.81
N SER A 106 7.45 -0.65 1.38
CA SER A 106 6.08 -0.96 1.00
C SER A 106 5.25 -1.24 2.25
N PHE A 107 4.39 -0.31 2.63
CA PHE A 107 3.55 -0.40 3.82
C PHE A 107 2.11 -0.74 3.45
N THR A 108 1.59 -1.82 4.04
CA THR A 108 0.27 -2.40 3.72
C THR A 108 0.04 -2.55 2.21
N GLY A 109 1.08 -2.91 1.47
CA GLY A 109 1.06 -3.09 0.01
C GLY A 109 1.12 -1.81 -0.84
N ASN A 110 1.41 -0.65 -0.26
CA ASN A 110 1.54 0.61 -0.98
C ASN A 110 2.99 1.11 -0.92
N ASP A 111 3.49 1.61 -2.04
CA ASP A 111 4.89 2.00 -2.23
C ASP A 111 5.06 3.52 -2.11
N GLN A 112 6.31 3.98 -2.01
CA GLN A 112 6.68 5.40 -1.97
C GLN A 112 7.16 5.90 -3.35
N ASP A 113 6.33 5.81 -4.40
CA ASP A 113 6.75 6.18 -5.75
C ASP A 113 6.68 7.69 -6.01
N THR A 114 5.79 8.42 -5.32
CA THR A 114 5.63 9.88 -5.51
C THR A 114 6.69 10.68 -4.77
N VAL A 115 6.77 10.53 -3.45
CA VAL A 115 7.73 11.22 -2.58
C VAL A 115 8.14 10.25 -1.47
N SER A 116 9.41 10.26 -1.08
CA SER A 116 9.86 9.44 0.04
C SER A 116 9.20 9.88 1.35
N GLY A 117 8.83 8.91 2.17
CA GLY A 117 8.08 9.10 3.42
C GLY A 117 6.57 9.23 3.25
N THR A 118 6.06 9.23 2.00
CA THR A 118 4.63 9.14 1.71
C THR A 118 4.30 7.89 0.91
N TYR A 119 3.30 7.14 1.35
CA TYR A 119 2.82 5.94 0.66
C TYR A 119 1.63 6.27 -0.25
N ASP A 120 1.69 5.78 -1.49
CA ASP A 120 0.76 6.14 -2.56
C ASP A 120 -0.47 5.20 -2.58
N PHE A 121 -1.49 5.50 -1.77
CA PHE A 121 -2.76 4.77 -1.83
C PHE A 121 -3.60 5.21 -3.03
N LEU A 122 -4.64 4.43 -3.36
CA LEU A 122 -5.44 4.63 -4.57
C LEU A 122 -6.05 6.03 -4.67
N PHE A 123 -6.57 6.56 -3.55
CA PHE A 123 -7.27 7.85 -3.50
C PHE A 123 -6.59 8.89 -2.62
N ARG A 124 -5.58 8.50 -1.84
CA ARG A 124 -4.92 9.36 -0.87
C ARG A 124 -3.44 9.06 -0.78
N GLU A 125 -2.72 10.07 -0.33
CA GLU A 125 -1.31 9.97 0.01
C GLU A 125 -1.19 9.94 1.53
N TYR A 126 -0.45 8.97 2.04
CA TYR A 126 -0.33 8.73 3.47
C TYR A 126 1.07 9.10 3.96
N ASN A 127 1.17 10.00 4.94
CA ASN A 127 2.44 10.35 5.54
C ASN A 127 2.69 9.49 6.78
N ALA A 128 3.66 8.58 6.67
CA ALA A 128 3.99 7.65 7.76
C ALA A 128 4.55 8.39 8.97
N ASN A 129 5.46 9.35 8.76
CA ASN A 129 6.10 10.12 9.84
C ASN A 129 5.11 10.95 10.68
N GLN A 130 3.94 11.29 10.12
CA GLN A 130 2.86 12.00 10.82
C GLN A 130 1.75 11.06 11.30
N GLY A 131 1.77 9.79 10.89
CA GLY A 131 0.74 8.79 11.19
C GLY A 131 -0.65 9.12 10.65
N ARG A 132 -0.75 9.85 9.52
CA ARG A 132 -2.04 10.35 9.00
C ARG A 132 -2.05 10.59 7.49
N TRP A 133 -3.25 10.70 6.94
CA TRP A 133 -3.46 11.15 5.57
C TRP A 133 -3.06 12.62 5.42
N ILE A 134 -2.51 12.98 4.26
CA ILE A 134 -2.15 14.39 3.97
C ILE A 134 -3.37 15.23 3.56
N SER A 135 -4.44 14.57 3.13
CA SER A 135 -5.70 15.17 2.69
C SER A 135 -6.88 14.52 3.42
N PRO A 136 -7.99 15.26 3.63
CA PRO A 136 -9.18 14.68 4.24
C PRO A 136 -9.77 13.63 3.30
N ASP A 137 -10.43 12.62 3.87
CA ASP A 137 -11.15 11.59 3.11
C ASP A 137 -12.10 12.22 2.06
N PRO A 138 -11.86 11.95 0.75
CA PRO A 138 -12.66 12.53 -0.32
C PRO A 138 -14.06 11.92 -0.42
N ALA A 139 -14.35 10.80 0.28
CA ALA A 139 -15.72 10.32 0.45
C ALA A 139 -16.58 11.29 1.31
N GLY A 140 -15.96 12.31 1.92
CA GLY A 140 -16.71 13.38 2.57
C GLY A 140 -17.41 12.89 3.82
N LEU A 141 -18.71 13.19 3.93
CA LEU A 141 -19.56 12.67 5.00
C LEU A 141 -19.82 11.16 4.86
N GLY A 142 -19.56 10.56 3.69
CA GLY A 142 -19.64 9.10 3.52
C GLY A 142 -18.61 8.33 4.36
N ALA A 143 -17.50 8.99 4.72
CA ALA A 143 -16.49 8.46 5.65
C ALA A 143 -16.82 8.76 7.13
N VAL A 144 -17.98 9.35 7.44
CA VAL A 144 -18.32 9.78 8.81
C VAL A 144 -19.53 9.01 9.32
N SER A 145 -19.42 8.45 10.50
CA SER A 145 -20.52 7.85 11.25
C SER A 145 -20.86 8.71 12.47
N LEU A 146 -22.12 9.15 12.58
CA LEU A 146 -22.58 9.98 13.71
C LEU A 146 -22.42 9.28 15.06
N GLY A 147 -22.50 7.95 15.08
CA GLY A 147 -22.36 7.14 16.28
C GLY A 147 -20.92 6.86 16.70
N ASP A 148 -19.94 7.23 15.86
CA ASP A 148 -18.53 7.03 16.15
C ASP A 148 -17.76 8.37 15.98
N PRO A 149 -17.54 9.11 17.08
CA PRO A 149 -16.82 10.37 17.09
C PRO A 149 -15.43 10.31 16.44
N GLN A 150 -14.78 9.14 16.43
CA GLN A 150 -13.44 8.97 15.85
C GLN A 150 -13.44 9.19 14.33
N THR A 151 -14.56 8.88 13.66
CA THR A 151 -14.71 8.98 12.20
C THR A 151 -14.78 10.41 11.67
N TRP A 152 -15.06 11.38 12.56
CA TRP A 152 -15.08 12.80 12.20
C TRP A 152 -13.69 13.32 11.83
N ASN A 153 -12.64 12.69 12.35
CA ASN A 153 -11.28 12.98 11.91
C ASN A 153 -10.98 12.25 10.59
N ARG A 154 -11.33 12.91 9.47
CA ARG A 154 -11.08 12.40 8.11
C ARG A 154 -9.61 12.33 7.68
N TYR A 155 -8.67 12.72 8.56
CA TYR A 155 -7.24 12.55 8.36
C TYR A 155 -6.68 11.32 9.10
N ALA A 156 -7.45 10.71 10.00
CA ALA A 156 -6.98 9.56 10.78
C ALA A 156 -6.73 8.34 9.87
N TYR A 157 -5.60 7.67 10.06
CA TYR A 157 -5.34 6.38 9.46
C TYR A 157 -5.98 5.28 10.31
N VAL A 158 -6.88 4.49 9.71
CA VAL A 158 -7.55 3.31 10.30
C VAL A 158 -8.04 3.49 11.74
N ALA A 159 -8.68 4.63 12.00
CA ALA A 159 -9.19 5.01 13.33
C ALA A 159 -8.14 4.89 14.47
N ASN A 160 -6.86 5.19 14.16
CA ASN A 160 -5.71 5.07 15.07
C ASN A 160 -5.41 3.63 15.54
N ASN A 161 -5.76 2.62 14.74
CA ASN A 161 -5.49 1.21 15.04
C ASN A 161 -4.66 0.49 13.95
N PRO A 162 -3.42 0.95 13.69
CA PRO A 162 -2.65 0.52 12.52
C PRO A 162 -1.98 -0.84 12.66
N LEU A 163 -1.97 -1.45 13.86
CA LEU A 163 -1.42 -2.79 14.06
C LEU A 163 -2.39 -3.92 13.70
N SER A 164 -3.70 -3.61 13.62
CA SER A 164 -4.74 -4.60 13.38
C SER A 164 -5.61 -4.33 12.17
N ARG A 165 -5.50 -3.13 11.56
CA ARG A 165 -6.34 -2.68 10.46
C ARG A 165 -5.51 -2.06 9.35
N THR A 166 -6.08 -2.09 8.15
CA THR A 166 -5.51 -1.55 6.91
C THR A 166 -6.60 -0.82 6.15
N ASP A 167 -6.26 0.23 5.40
CA ASP A 167 -7.17 0.89 4.45
C ASP A 167 -6.68 0.59 3.03
N PRO A 168 -7.17 -0.45 2.33
CA PRO A 168 -6.62 -0.86 1.04
C PRO A 168 -6.74 0.18 -0.08
N THR A 169 -7.62 1.17 0.07
CA THR A 169 -7.91 2.14 -1.00
C THR A 169 -7.58 3.57 -0.60
N GLY A 170 -7.50 3.85 0.70
CA GLY A 170 -7.47 5.21 1.21
C GLY A 170 -8.85 5.86 1.20
N LEU A 171 -9.95 5.14 1.42
CA LEU A 171 -11.32 5.69 1.48
C LEU A 171 -12.16 5.14 2.64
N PHE A 172 -11.51 4.69 3.73
CA PHE A 172 -12.09 4.19 4.98
C PHE A 172 -11.93 2.68 5.21
N ASP A 173 -11.87 2.34 6.49
CA ASP A 173 -11.45 1.08 7.11
C ASP A 173 -12.42 -0.08 6.82
N ASP A 174 -11.90 -1.23 6.35
CA ASP A 174 -12.68 -2.44 6.04
C ASP A 174 -13.12 -3.22 7.30
N ALA A 175 -13.37 -2.51 8.41
CA ALA A 175 -13.84 -3.09 9.66
C ALA A 175 -15.26 -3.69 9.54
N THR A 176 -15.99 -3.43 8.45
CA THR A 176 -17.31 -4.01 8.15
C THR A 176 -17.28 -5.14 7.11
N GLY A 177 -16.12 -5.55 6.61
CA GLY A 177 -15.99 -6.68 5.68
C GLY A 177 -16.74 -6.51 4.34
N SER A 178 -17.05 -5.27 3.98
CA SER A 178 -17.82 -4.96 2.76
C SER A 178 -16.95 -4.67 1.54
N SER A 179 -15.62 -4.65 1.65
CA SER A 179 -14.73 -4.58 0.48
C SER A 179 -14.38 -5.99 -0.05
N GLN A 180 -15.38 -6.70 -0.56
CA GLN A 180 -15.16 -7.95 -1.31
C GLN A 180 -14.57 -7.64 -2.69
N LEU A 181 -13.27 -7.33 -2.76
CA LEU A 181 -12.50 -7.51 -3.99
C LEU A 181 -11.37 -8.53 -3.86
N PHE A 182 -10.95 -8.90 -2.65
CA PHE A 182 -10.03 -10.03 -2.45
C PHE A 182 -10.34 -10.78 -1.15
N PRO A 183 -10.72 -12.08 -1.20
CA PRO A 183 -10.83 -12.89 0.00
C PRO A 183 -9.45 -13.08 0.62
N LYS A 184 -9.29 -12.69 1.90
CA LYS A 184 -8.15 -13.11 2.71
C LYS A 184 -8.10 -14.65 2.74
N PRO A 185 -6.96 -15.31 2.41
CA PRO A 185 -6.88 -16.75 2.56
C PRO A 185 -7.08 -17.11 4.04
N ALA A 186 -8.10 -17.92 4.31
CA ALA A 186 -8.40 -18.38 5.66
C ALA A 186 -7.23 -19.22 6.18
N ARG A 187 -6.72 -18.88 7.38
CA ARG A 187 -5.78 -19.76 8.09
C ARG A 187 -6.54 -21.04 8.47
N ARG A 188 -6.19 -22.15 7.83
CA ARG A 188 -6.65 -23.49 8.22
C ARG A 188 -5.97 -23.84 9.54
N PHE A 189 -6.66 -23.68 10.65
CA PHE A 189 -6.27 -24.30 11.91
C PHE A 189 -6.54 -25.80 11.77
N GLU A 190 -5.51 -26.60 11.58
CA GLU A 190 -5.62 -28.05 11.68
C GLU A 190 -5.75 -28.40 13.16
N SER A 191 -6.92 -28.89 13.57
CA SER A 191 -7.12 -29.42 14.92
C SER A 191 -6.49 -30.81 15.01
N GLU A 192 -5.56 -30.96 15.95
CA GLU A 192 -4.85 -32.19 16.28
C GLU A 192 -5.82 -33.36 16.54
N HIS A 193 -5.69 -34.44 15.78
CA HIS A 193 -6.26 -35.74 16.15
C HIS A 193 -5.32 -36.44 17.14
N ARG A 194 -5.66 -36.37 18.42
CA ARG A 194 -5.17 -37.31 19.43
C ARG A 194 -5.68 -38.71 19.07
N PHE A 195 -4.78 -39.62 18.72
CA PHE A 195 -5.04 -41.06 18.80
C PHE A 195 -4.84 -41.50 20.26
N GLN A 196 -5.90 -42.02 20.86
CA GLN A 196 -5.80 -42.90 22.02
C GLN A 196 -5.46 -44.30 21.51
N LEU A 197 -4.45 -44.93 22.11
CA LEU A 197 -4.29 -46.37 22.21
C LEU A 197 -4.41 -46.74 23.68
#